data_AF-A0A352NTL1-F1
#
_entry.id   AF-A0A352NTL1-F1
#
_cell.length_a   1.000
_cell.length_b   1.000
_cell.length_c   1.000
_cell.angle_alpha   90.00
_cell.angle_beta   90.00
_cell.angle_gamma   90.00
#
_symmetry.space_group_name_H-M   'P 1'
#
loop_
_entity.id
_entity.type
_entity.pdbx_description
1 polymer ?
#
loop_
_entity_poly.entity_id
_entity_poly.type
_entity_poly.pdbx_seq_one_letter_code
_entity_poly.pdbx_strand_id
1 'polypeptide(L)' 'SIGDPDKGKIQSMVNNIIKDRLDTGQLDNCDLTLKDISKIKNEFFRVLVGIYHHRIEYPSDKFSDKVMNKLKQEDKK' A
#
# COMPACT_ATOMS: atom_id res chain seq x y z
N SER A 1 2.18 -9.01 -15.72
CA SER A 1 2.27 -7.62 -15.22
C SER A 1 0.87 -7.14 -14.86
N ILE A 2 0.67 -6.43 -13.74
CA ILE A 2 -0.61 -5.77 -13.44
C ILE A 2 -0.62 -4.44 -14.19
N GLY A 3 -1.51 -4.29 -15.17
CA GLY A 3 -1.60 -3.09 -16.00
C GLY A 3 -2.21 -1.87 -15.30
N ASP A 4 -3.05 -2.09 -14.30
CA ASP A 4 -3.65 -1.04 -13.47
C ASP A 4 -3.82 -1.55 -12.04
N PRO A 5 -2.88 -1.19 -11.14
CA PRO A 5 -2.79 -1.75 -9.79
C PRO A 5 -3.77 -1.08 -8.84
N ASP A 6 -4.95 -1.68 -8.71
CA ASP A 6 -5.86 -1.43 -7.61
C ASP A 6 -5.46 -2.22 -6.35
N LYS A 7 -5.78 -1.70 -5.16
CA LYS A 7 -5.51 -2.36 -3.87
C LYS A 7 -6.05 -3.80 -3.85
N GLY A 8 -7.26 -4.03 -4.37
CA GLY A 8 -7.85 -5.37 -4.43
C GLY A 8 -7.06 -6.32 -5.32
N LYS A 9 -6.58 -5.84 -6.47
CA LYS A 9 -5.76 -6.65 -7.39
C LYS A 9 -4.41 -7.01 -6.78
N ILE A 10 -3.77 -6.07 -6.08
CA ILE A 10 -2.51 -6.32 -5.36
C ILE A 10 -2.73 -7.36 -4.25
N GLN A 11 -3.81 -7.23 -3.48
CA GLN A 11 -4.15 -8.18 -2.43
C GLN A 11 -4.36 -9.60 -2.99
N SER A 12 -5.14 -9.74 -4.07
CA SER A 12 -5.37 -11.02 -4.73
C SER A 12 -4.09 -11.61 -5.31
N MET A 13 -3.23 -10.79 -5.92
CA MET A 13 -1.92 -11.24 -6.41
C MET A 13 -1.07 -11.81 -5.26
N VAL A 14 -0.93 -11.06 -4.16
CA VAL A 14 -0.15 -11.50 -3.00
C VAL A 14 -0.72 -12.79 -2.42
N ASN A 15 -2.04 -12.89 -2.25
CA ASN A 15 -2.70 -14.10 -1.77
C ASN A 15 -2.42 -15.30 -2.70
N ASN A 16 -2.51 -15.12 -4.01
CA ASN A 16 -2.29 -16.18 -4.99
C ASN A 16 -0.85 -16.68 -4.96
N ILE A 17 0.14 -15.79 -4.85
CA ILE A 17 1.55 -16.17 -4.77
C ILE A 17 1.82 -16.96 -3.48
N ILE A 18 1.33 -16.48 -2.33
CA ILE A 18 1.52 -17.19 -1.06
C ILE A 18 0.85 -18.55 -1.08
N LYS A 19 -0.37 -18.63 -1.63
CA LYS A 19 -1.09 -19.90 -1.80
C LYS A 19 -0.31 -20.87 -2.68
N ASP A 20 0.17 -20.43 -3.83
CA ASP A 20 0.96 -21.26 -4.75
C ASP A 20 2.23 -21.82 -4.07
N ARG A 21 2.91 -21.02 -3.25
CA ARG A 21 4.09 -21.48 -2.48
C ARG A 21 3.74 -22.54 -1.42
N LEU A 22 2.56 -22.44 -0.81
CA LEU A 22 2.07 -23.43 0.15
C LEU A 22 1.61 -24.71 -0.56
N ASP A 23 0.83 -24.58 -1.62
CA ASP A 23 0.28 -25.71 -2.39
C ASP A 23 1.39 -26.53 -3.06
N THR A 24 2.52 -25.90 -3.40
CA THR A 24 3.70 -26.57 -3.96
C THR A 24 4.68 -27.14 -2.91
N GLY A 25 4.37 -27.02 -1.62
CA GLY A 25 5.22 -27.54 -0.53
C GLY A 25 6.58 -26.86 -0.39
N GLN A 26 6.77 -25.67 -0.99
CA GLN A 26 8.07 -24.99 -0.99
C GLN A 26 8.52 -24.53 0.41
N LEU A 27 7.61 -24.53 1.38
CA LEU A 27 7.85 -24.09 2.76
C LEU A 27 7.82 -25.27 3.77
N ASP A 28 7.74 -26.52 3.30
CA ASP A 28 7.53 -27.69 4.17
C ASP A 28 8.71 -27.95 5.13
N ASN A 29 9.92 -27.55 4.74
CA ASN A 29 11.14 -27.72 5.54
C ASN A 29 11.58 -26.42 6.24
N CYS A 30 10.62 -25.57 6.60
CA CYS A 30 10.87 -24.30 7.29
C CYS A 30 10.05 -24.23 8.59
N ASP A 31 10.63 -23.65 9.64
CA ASP A 31 9.95 -23.43 10.93
C ASP A 31 9.02 -22.21 10.91
N LEU A 32 8.26 -22.03 9.82
CA LEU A 32 7.31 -20.94 9.68
C LEU A 32 5.91 -21.39 10.11
N THR A 33 5.30 -20.65 11.03
CA THR A 33 3.91 -20.87 11.39
C THR A 33 2.96 -20.19 10.39
N LEU A 34 1.70 -20.63 10.33
CA LEU A 34 0.66 -19.93 9.55
C LEU A 34 0.47 -18.46 9.99
N LYS A 35 0.75 -18.16 11.26
CA LYS A 35 0.74 -16.79 11.79
C LYS A 35 1.86 -15.96 11.17
N ASP A 36 3.05 -16.53 11.00
CA ASP A 36 4.18 -15.82 10.39
C ASP A 36 3.98 -15.61 8.90
N ILE A 37 3.44 -16.61 8.20
CA ILE A 37 3.01 -16.46 6.80
C ILE A 37 1.98 -15.33 6.66
N SER A 38 1.02 -15.23 7.58
CA SER A 38 0.03 -14.15 7.58
C SER A 38 0.66 -12.77 7.79
N LYS A 39 1.67 -12.66 8.66
CA LYS A 39 2.44 -11.41 8.82
C LYS A 39 3.18 -11.08 7.52
N ILE A 40 3.97 -12.02 7.00
CA ILE A 40 4.74 -11.86 5.75
C ILE A 40 3.84 -11.36 4.61
N LYS A 41 2.67 -11.98 4.45
CA LYS A 41 1.66 -11.60 3.46
C LYS A 41 1.23 -10.13 3.60
N ASN A 42 0.96 -9.68 4.82
CA ASN A 42 0.56 -8.30 5.10
C ASN A 42 1.70 -7.31 4.86
N GLU A 43 2.93 -7.69 5.19
CA GLU A 43 4.12 -6.88 4.94
C GLU A 43 4.33 -6.64 3.43
N PHE A 44 4.25 -7.71 2.62
CA PHE A 44 4.32 -7.61 1.16
C PHE A 44 3.19 -6.76 0.59
N PHE A 45 1.96 -6.96 1.06
CA PHE A 45 0.82 -6.14 0.63
C PHE A 45 1.07 -4.65 0.89
N ARG A 46 1.52 -4.29 2.11
CA ARG A 46 1.80 -2.89 2.47
C ARG A 46 2.88 -2.27 1.58
N VAL A 47 3.98 -2.99 1.37
CA VAL A 47 5.10 -2.51 0.54
C VAL A 47 4.65 -2.33 -0.91
N LEU A 48 3.94 -3.31 -1.48
CA LEU A 48 3.49 -3.26 -2.87
C LEU A 48 2.44 -2.16 -3.09
N VAL A 49 1.51 -1.96 -2.15
CA VAL A 49 0.58 -0.82 -2.20
C VAL A 49 1.35 0.49 -2.21
N GLY A 50 2.41 0.63 -1.40
CA GLY A 50 3.25 1.82 -1.41
C GLY A 50 4.02 2.05 -2.73
N ILE A 51 4.45 0.97 -3.40
CA ILE A 51 5.14 1.05 -4.69
C ILE A 51 4.18 1.45 -5.81
N TYR A 52 2.98 0.86 -5.82
CA TYR A 52 2.00 1.04 -6.89
C TYR A 52 1.08 2.25 -6.68
N HIS A 53 0.99 2.80 -5.47
CA HIS A 53 0.35 4.08 -5.27
C HIS A 53 1.32 5.19 -5.65
N HIS A 54 0.84 6.09 -6.51
CA HIS A 54 1.60 7.22 -7.01
C HIS A 54 2.13 8.03 -5.82
N ARG A 55 3.44 8.34 -5.81
CA ARG A 55 3.97 9.37 -4.92
C ARG A 55 3.12 10.62 -5.15
N ILE A 56 2.48 11.09 -4.09
CA ILE A 56 1.75 12.36 -4.11
C ILE A 56 2.76 13.47 -4.32
N GLU A 57 2.55 14.25 -5.37
CA GLU A 57 3.31 15.45 -5.64
C GLU A 57 3.09 16.42 -4.48
N TYR A 58 4.19 16.99 -3.96
CA TYR A 58 4.07 18.04 -2.94
C TYR A 58 3.16 19.13 -3.50
N PRO A 59 2.23 19.66 -2.70
CA PRO A 59 1.36 20.70 -3.19
C PRO A 59 2.21 21.95 -3.47
N SER A 60 2.61 22.11 -4.73
CA SER A 60 3.34 23.28 -5.22
C SER A 60 2.43 24.49 -5.07
N ASP A 61 2.77 25.41 -4.15
CA ASP A 61 2.21 26.73 -3.83
C ASP A 61 0.68 26.89 -3.67
N LYS A 62 -0.16 26.03 -4.24
CA LYS A 62 -1.63 26.02 -4.15
C LYS A 62 -2.14 25.67 -2.76
N PHE A 63 -1.31 25.04 -1.91
CA PHE A 63 -1.63 24.90 -0.49
C PHE A 63 -1.48 26.24 0.25
N SER A 64 -0.50 27.06 -0.15
CA SER A 64 -0.30 28.37 0.45
C SER A 64 -1.50 29.30 0.17
N ASP A 65 -2.08 29.24 -1.03
CA ASP A 65 -3.26 30.03 -1.39
C ASP A 65 -4.49 29.68 -0.55
N LYS A 66 -4.74 28.39 -0.30
CA LYS A 66 -5.88 27.97 0.54
C LYS A 66 -5.69 28.32 2.01
N VAL A 67 -4.46 28.18 2.53
CA VAL A 67 -4.12 28.52 3.92
C VAL A 67 -4.16 30.03 4.14
N MET A 68 -3.58 30.82 3.23
CA MET A 68 -3.56 32.29 3.27
C MET A 68 -4.97 32.89 3.12
N ASN A 69 -5.82 32.30 2.27
CA ASN A 69 -7.21 32.74 2.13
C ASN A 69 -8.06 32.44 3.36
N LYS A 70 -7.68 31.45 4.18
CA LYS A 70 -8.37 31.14 5.44
C LYS A 70 -7.95 32.10 6.56
N LEU A 71 -6.66 32.41 6.66
CA LEU A 71 -6.11 33.39 7.61
C LEU A 71 -6.66 34.82 7.37
N LYS A 72 -6.74 35.27 6.11
CA LYS A 72 -7.29 36.59 5.75
C LYS A 72 -8.79 36.77 6.08
N GLN A 73 -9.53 35.68 6.27
CA GLN A 73 -10.96 35.73 6.62
C GLN A 73 -11.19 35.81 8.14
N GLU A 74 -10.23 35.37 8.95
CA GLU A 74 -10.31 35.44 10.42
C GLU A 74 -9.91 36.83 10.95
N ASP A 75 -8.98 37.54 10.30
CA ASP A 75 -8.58 38.91 10.66
C ASP A 75 -9.61 40.00 10.26
N LYS A 76 -10.68 39.64 9.53
CA LYS A 76 -11.77 40.55 9.12
C LYS A 76 -13.04 40.41 9.94
N LYS A 77 -12.97 39.74 11.09
CA LYS A 77 -14.10 39.55 12.01
C LYS A 77 -13.89 40.27 13.33
#